data_AF-A0A3C0W4F2-F1
#
_entry.id   AF-A0A3C0W4F2-F1
#
_cell.length_a   1.000
_cell.length_b   1.000
_cell.length_c   1.000
_cell.angle_alpha   90.00
_cell.angle_beta   90.00
_cell.angle_gamma   90.00
#
_symmetry.space_group_name_H-M   'P 1'
#
loop_
_entity.id
_entity.type
_entity.pdbx_description
1 polymer ?
#
loop_
_entity_poly.entity_id
_entity_poly.type
_entity_poly.pdbx_seq_one_letter_code
_entity_poly.pdbx_strand_id
1 'polypeptide(L)'
;MTPDQLNDALDAMAAAAGNDPDLLPGLITVESGHWVNVLSAVRATCAALNDGLRHRDIVIHVGSRQETKVLTRTEAGERGAPYRDLAPRS
;
A
#
# COMPACT_ATOMS: atom_id res chain seq x y z
N MET A 1 -7.56 9.93 -2.23
CA MET A 1 -7.73 8.80 -3.17
C MET A 1 -8.94 8.00 -2.76
N THR A 2 -9.74 7.55 -3.73
CA THR A 2 -10.77 6.54 -3.54
C THR A 2 -10.15 5.12 -3.51
N PRO A 3 -10.89 4.09 -3.09
CA PRO A 3 -10.42 2.70 -3.15
C PRO A 3 -10.02 2.24 -4.55
N ASP A 4 -10.85 2.57 -5.55
CA ASP A 4 -10.57 2.22 -6.95
C ASP A 4 -9.30 2.89 -7.44
N GLN A 5 -9.11 4.18 -7.12
CA GLN A 5 -7.88 4.90 -7.42
C GLN A 5 -6.65 4.26 -6.77
N LEU A 6 -6.78 3.69 -5.57
CA LEU A 6 -5.69 2.97 -4.91
C LEU A 6 -5.38 1.64 -5.61
N ASN A 7 -6.41 0.88 -5.96
CA ASN A 7 -6.24 -0.37 -6.70
C ASN A 7 -5.65 -0.12 -8.09
N ASP A 8 -6.11 0.91 -8.79
CA ASP A 8 -5.58 1.32 -10.10
C ASP A 8 -4.12 1.77 -9.96
N ALA A 9 -3.75 2.51 -8.91
CA ALA A 9 -2.37 2.91 -8.67
C ALA A 9 -1.44 1.72 -8.38
N LEU A 10 -1.91 0.74 -7.60
CA LEU A 10 -1.15 -0.50 -7.33
C LEU A 10 -0.91 -1.29 -8.62
N ASP A 11 -1.94 -1.46 -9.43
CA ASP A 11 -1.84 -2.25 -10.67
C ASP A 11 -1.01 -1.52 -11.72
N ALA A 12 -1.17 -0.20 -11.86
CA ALA A 12 -0.35 0.62 -12.75
C ALA A 12 1.13 0.58 -12.35
N MET A 13 1.45 0.66 -11.06
CA MET A 13 2.82 0.57 -10.56
C MET A 13 3.41 -0.84 -10.78
N ALA A 14 2.66 -1.89 -10.48
CA ALA A 14 3.10 -3.27 -10.73
C ALA A 14 3.34 -3.52 -12.24
N ALA A 15 2.47 -3.01 -13.11
CA ALA A 15 2.65 -3.10 -14.55
C ALA A 15 3.87 -2.31 -15.04
N ALA A 16 4.10 -1.12 -14.49
CA ALA A 16 5.24 -0.27 -14.85
C ALA A 16 6.59 -0.85 -14.37
N ALA A 17 6.59 -1.59 -13.25
CA ALA A 17 7.79 -2.22 -12.71
C ALA A 17 8.35 -3.32 -13.63
N GLY A 18 7.49 -3.99 -14.40
CA GLY A 18 7.90 -5.13 -15.23
C GLY A 18 8.57 -6.23 -14.39
N ASN A 19 9.84 -6.52 -14.67
CA ASN A 19 10.62 -7.52 -13.93
C ASN A 19 11.54 -6.91 -12.85
N ASP A 20 11.45 -5.59 -12.61
CA ASP A 20 12.27 -4.92 -11.61
C ASP A 20 11.59 -4.94 -10.23
N PRO A 21 12.10 -5.73 -9.26
CA PRO A 21 11.49 -5.83 -7.94
C PRO A 21 11.56 -4.51 -7.16
N ASP A 22 12.51 -3.62 -7.46
CA ASP A 22 12.71 -2.37 -6.73
C ASP A 22 11.64 -1.33 -7.05
N LEU A 23 10.99 -1.47 -8.22
CA LEU A 23 9.89 -0.63 -8.69
C LEU A 23 8.51 -1.19 -8.36
N LEU A 24 8.42 -2.40 -7.81
CA LEU A 24 7.14 -2.96 -7.36
C LEU A 24 6.52 -2.10 -6.24
N PRO A 25 5.19 -2.17 -6.04
CA PRO A 25 4.56 -1.56 -4.88
C PRO A 25 5.19 -2.05 -3.57
N GLY A 26 5.55 -1.08 -2.71
CA GLY A 26 6.27 -1.35 -1.47
C GLY A 26 5.58 -0.85 -0.21
N LEU A 27 4.88 0.29 -0.28
CA LEU A 27 4.20 0.87 0.88
C LEU A 27 3.03 1.75 0.44
N ILE A 28 1.90 1.60 1.09
CA ILE A 28 0.79 2.55 1.02
C ILE A 28 0.93 3.51 2.19
N THR A 29 0.97 4.79 1.88
CA THR A 29 0.96 5.87 2.86
C THR A 29 -0.42 6.51 2.86
N VAL A 30 -0.97 6.80 4.04
CA VAL A 30 -2.31 7.38 4.20
C VAL A 30 -2.24 8.53 5.19
N GLU A 31 -2.80 9.67 4.80
CA GLU A 31 -2.95 10.81 5.71
C GLU A 31 -4.01 10.48 6.78
N SER A 32 -3.72 10.83 8.03
CA SER A 32 -4.57 10.52 9.19
C SER A 32 -6.00 11.03 9.13
N GLY A 33 -6.31 12.16 8.50
CA GLY A 33 -7.66 12.66 8.30
C GLY A 33 -8.45 11.86 7.25
N HIS A 34 -7.77 11.15 6.36
CA HIS A 34 -8.40 10.33 5.32
C HIS A 34 -8.52 8.84 5.70
N TRP A 35 -7.97 8.44 6.85
CA TRP A 35 -7.76 7.04 7.18
C TRP A 35 -9.06 6.21 7.21
N VAL A 36 -10.12 6.68 7.87
CA VAL A 36 -11.40 5.93 7.95
C VAL A 36 -11.95 5.66 6.56
N ASN A 37 -11.95 6.69 5.71
CA ASN A 37 -12.52 6.60 4.37
C ASN A 37 -11.72 5.66 3.47
N VAL A 38 -10.39 5.67 3.58
CA VAL A 38 -9.53 4.80 2.78
C VAL A 38 -9.60 3.36 3.29
N LEU A 39 -9.41 3.14 4.60
CA LEU A 39 -9.26 1.80 5.16
C LEU A 39 -10.55 0.99 5.17
N SER A 40 -11.68 1.62 5.52
CA SER A 40 -12.98 0.95 5.51
C SER A 40 -13.37 0.46 4.12
N ALA A 41 -12.93 1.19 3.10
CA ALA A 41 -13.37 0.97 1.73
C ALA A 41 -12.42 0.05 0.94
N VAL A 42 -11.17 -0.13 1.37
CA VAL A 42 -10.23 -1.10 0.79
C VAL A 42 -10.19 -2.44 1.53
N ARG A 43 -11.00 -2.61 2.59
CA ARG A 43 -11.01 -3.81 3.45
C ARG A 43 -9.61 -4.15 3.97
N ALA A 44 -8.87 -3.15 4.42
CA ALA A 44 -7.54 -3.38 4.97
C ALA A 44 -7.61 -4.39 6.14
N THR A 45 -6.68 -5.34 6.15
CA THR A 45 -6.64 -6.44 7.13
C THR A 45 -5.41 -6.30 8.03
N CYS A 46 -5.52 -6.82 9.25
CA CYS A 46 -4.40 -6.97 10.17
C CYS A 46 -4.46 -8.39 10.72
N ALA A 47 -3.72 -9.32 10.10
CA ALA A 47 -3.74 -10.73 10.49
C ALA A 47 -3.09 -10.94 11.87
N ALA A 48 -2.07 -10.13 12.19
CA ALA A 48 -1.42 -10.08 13.48
C ALA A 48 -0.83 -8.67 13.72
N LEU A 49 -0.65 -8.27 14.97
CA LEU A 49 -0.14 -6.92 15.31
C LEU A 49 1.21 -6.61 14.68
N ASN A 50 2.11 -7.59 14.62
CA ASN A 50 3.42 -7.47 13.99
C ASN A 50 3.35 -7.46 12.45
N ASP A 51 2.23 -7.88 11.86
CA ASP A 51 2.03 -7.83 10.42
C ASP A 51 1.64 -6.43 9.93
N GLY A 52 1.15 -5.60 10.86
CA GLY A 52 0.63 -4.28 10.57
C GLY A 52 -0.68 -4.33 9.80
N LEU A 53 -1.09 -3.17 9.29
CA LEU A 53 -2.26 -3.04 8.44
C LEU A 53 -1.86 -3.25 6.99
N ARG A 54 -2.60 -4.08 6.24
CA ARG A 54 -2.29 -4.40 4.84
C ARG A 54 -3.51 -4.32 3.94
N HIS A 55 -3.27 -3.89 2.71
CA HIS A 55 -4.20 -4.02 1.58
C HIS A 55 -3.49 -4.74 0.45
N ARG A 56 -4.08 -5.83 -0.04
CA ARG A 56 -3.49 -6.69 -1.10
C ARG A 56 -2.03 -7.07 -0.81
N ASP A 57 -1.77 -7.42 0.45
CA ASP A 57 -0.44 -7.72 1.01
C ASP A 57 0.58 -6.58 1.04
N ILE A 58 0.22 -5.37 0.60
CA ILE A 58 1.04 -4.16 0.76
C ILE A 58 0.72 -3.50 2.10
N VAL A 59 1.76 -3.22 2.89
CA VAL A 59 1.61 -2.58 4.20
C VAL A 59 1.12 -1.14 4.05
N ILE A 60 0.31 -0.71 5.01
CA ILE A 60 -0.28 0.62 5.09
C ILE A 60 0.25 1.33 6.33
N HIS A 61 0.87 2.49 6.13
CA HIS A 61 1.22 3.41 7.21
C HIS A 61 0.28 4.61 7.21
N VAL A 62 -0.34 4.87 8.35
CA VAL A 62 -1.20 6.03 8.57
C VAL A 62 -0.44 7.08 9.38
N GLY A 63 -0.45 8.34 8.96
CA GLY A 63 0.14 9.43 9.74
C GLY A 63 -0.23 10.82 9.25
N SER A 64 -0.24 11.82 10.14
CA SER A 64 -0.67 13.19 9.84
C SER A 64 0.26 13.99 8.94
N ARG A 65 1.50 13.54 8.77
CA ARG A 65 2.50 14.15 7.87
C ARG A 65 2.67 13.37 6.57
N GLN A 66 1.81 12.38 6.33
CA GLN A 66 1.89 11.56 5.13
C GLN A 66 0.97 12.10 4.05
N GLU A 67 1.40 11.94 2.81
CA GLU A 67 0.51 12.05 1.65
C GLU A 67 -0.19 10.70 1.45
N THR A 68 -1.40 10.71 0.89
CA THR A 68 -2.06 9.45 0.52
C THR A 68 -1.56 8.98 -0.84
N LYS A 69 -0.67 7.98 -0.88
CA LYS A 69 -0.09 7.44 -2.13
C LYS A 69 0.52 6.04 -1.98
N VAL A 70 0.81 5.42 -3.11
CA VAL A 70 1.61 4.19 -3.23
C VAL A 70 3.05 4.57 -3.51
N LEU A 71 3.99 3.96 -2.78
CA LEU A 71 5.43 4.06 -2.97
C LEU A 71 5.98 2.76 -3.55
N THR A 72 7.01 2.88 -4.38
CA THR A 72 7.83 1.74 -4.82
C THR A 72 8.60 1.14 -3.64
N ARG A 73 9.13 -0.09 -3.79
CA ARG A 73 9.99 -0.72 -2.76
C ARG A 73 11.23 0.14 -2.48
N THR A 74 11.85 0.72 -3.52
CA THR A 74 12.98 1.64 -3.34
C THR A 74 12.62 2.85 -2.48
N GLU A 75 11.50 3.52 -2.75
CA GLU A 75 11.08 4.70 -1.97
C GLU A 75 10.62 4.33 -0.55
N ALA A 76 10.04 3.14 -0.38
CA ALA A 76 9.58 2.64 0.90
C ALA A 76 10.76 2.30 1.83
N GLY A 77 11.84 1.73 1.30
CA GLY A 77 12.97 1.25 2.09
C GLY A 77 12.53 0.23 3.14
N GLU A 78 13.16 0.20 4.32
CA GLU A 78 12.79 -0.75 5.38
C GLU A 78 11.35 -0.58 5.91
N ARG A 79 10.70 0.57 5.65
CA ARG A 79 9.34 0.84 6.13
C ARG A 79 8.28 -0.02 5.45
N GLY A 80 8.56 -0.51 4.23
CA GLY A 80 7.67 -1.41 3.50
C GLY A 80 7.88 -2.89 3.85
N ALA A 81 8.94 -3.22 4.59
CA ALA A 81 9.29 -4.58 4.92
C ALA A 81 8.35 -5.18 5.99
N PRO A 82 8.06 -6.50 5.94
CA PRO A 82 8.46 -7.44 4.90
C PRO A 82 7.65 -7.23 3.61
N TYR A 83 8.38 -7.21 2.49
CA TYR A 83 7.77 -7.13 1.16
C TYR A 83 7.11 -8.45 0.80
N ARG A 84 5.93 -8.35 0.19
CA ARG A 84 5.14 -9.45 -0.33
C ARG A 84 4.77 -9.18 -1.77
N ASP A 85 4.35 -10.22 -2.46
CA ASP A 85 3.78 -10.09 -3.78
C ASP A 85 2.40 -9.44 -3.70
N LEU A 86 2.08 -8.60 -4.68
CA LEU A 86 0.80 -7.92 -4.75
C LEU A 86 -0.31 -8.96 -4.93
N ALA A 87 -1.23 -9.04 -3.95
CA ALA A 87 -2.36 -9.93 -4.06
C ALA A 87 -3.37 -9.47 -5.14
N PRO A 88 -4.22 -10.35 -5.68
CA PRO A 88 -5.29 -9.98 -6.60
C PRO A 88 -6.27 -8.96 -5.98
N ARG A 89 -7.06 -8.28 -6.83
CA ARG A 89 -8.16 -7.42 -6.35
C ARG A 89 -9.19 -8.27 -5.58
N SER A 90 -9.63 -7.75 -4.43
CA SER A 90 -10.67 -8.32 -3.56
C SER A 90 -12.00 -7.60 -3.73
#